data_AF-G7JPC6-F1
#
_entry.id   AF-G7JPC6-F1
#
_cell.length_a   1.000
_cell.length_b   1.000
_cell.length_c   1.000
_cell.angle_alpha   90.00
_cell.angle_beta   90.00
_cell.angle_gamma   90.00
#
_symmetry.space_group_name_H-M   'P 1'
#
loop_
_entity.id
_entity.type
_entity.pdbx_description
1 polymer ?
#
loop_
_entity_poly.entity_id
_entity_poly.type
_entity_poly.pdbx_seq_one_letter_code
_entity_poly.pdbx_strand_id
1 'polypeptide(L)'
;MAKDVEVQEQGEYSAKDYQDPPPAPLIDVEELTKWSFYRALIAEFVATLLFLYVTVLTIIGYSHQSDPKAGGTDCDGVGILGIAWAFGGMIFILVYCTAGISGGHINPAVTFGLFVGRKVSLIRAVFYMAAQSAGAICGTGLAKGFQKAYFDRYGGGANFVHDGYNKGTALGAEIIGTFVLVYTVFSATDPKRNARDSHVPVSI
;
A
#
# COMPACT_ATOMS: atom_id res chain seq x y z
N MET A 1 51.87 33.38 31.65
CA MET A 1 50.64 32.98 32.37
C MET A 1 49.45 33.33 31.50
N ALA A 2 48.44 32.48 31.50
CA ALA A 2 47.50 32.24 30.42
C ALA A 2 46.54 33.40 30.11
N LYS A 3 46.11 33.47 28.83
CA LYS A 3 44.95 34.23 28.36
C LYS A 3 43.68 33.58 28.88
N ASP A 4 42.78 34.38 29.43
CA ASP A 4 41.42 33.98 29.75
C ASP A 4 40.69 33.62 28.45
N VAL A 5 40.31 32.36 28.34
CA VAL A 5 39.43 31.84 27.30
C VAL A 5 38.01 31.97 27.84
N GLU A 6 37.28 32.96 27.35
CA GLU A 6 35.82 33.02 27.51
C GLU A 6 35.22 31.76 26.88
N VAL A 7 34.73 30.87 27.73
CA VAL A 7 33.89 29.74 27.31
C VAL A 7 32.53 30.34 26.97
N GLN A 8 32.29 30.58 25.67
CA GLN A 8 30.93 30.76 25.16
C GLN A 8 30.11 29.54 25.58
N GLU A 9 29.09 29.78 26.41
CA GLU A 9 28.02 28.81 26.65
C GLU A 9 27.44 28.41 25.30
N GLN A 10 27.82 27.22 24.82
CA GLN A 10 27.19 26.60 23.68
C GLN A 10 25.71 26.45 24.02
N GLY A 11 24.90 27.19 23.26
CA GLY A 11 23.46 27.29 23.45
C GLY A 11 22.82 25.94 23.66
N GLU A 12 21.84 25.93 24.56
CA GLU A 12 20.82 24.89 24.68
C GLU A 12 20.59 24.23 23.32
N TYR A 13 20.99 22.96 23.21
CA TYR A 13 20.31 22.06 22.30
C TYR A 13 18.86 22.04 22.78
N SER A 14 18.05 22.97 22.27
CA SER A 14 16.60 22.88 22.31
C SER A 14 16.28 21.56 21.64
N ALA A 15 16.09 20.53 22.46
CA ALA A 15 15.39 19.33 22.06
C ALA A 15 14.11 19.85 21.42
N LYS A 16 14.02 19.82 20.09
CA LYS A 16 12.77 20.16 19.41
C LYS A 16 11.78 19.15 19.93
N ASP A 17 10.99 19.56 20.92
CA ASP A 17 10.02 18.71 21.57
C ASP A 17 9.16 18.11 20.47
N TYR A 18 9.25 16.79 20.39
CA TYR A 18 8.47 15.99 19.47
C TYR A 18 7.00 16.19 19.84
N GLN A 19 6.27 16.93 19.00
CA GLN A 19 4.83 17.08 19.15
C GLN A 19 4.14 16.23 18.09
N ASP A 20 3.49 15.16 18.54
CA ASP A 20 2.60 14.41 17.68
C ASP A 20 1.47 15.33 17.18
N PRO A 21 1.09 15.24 15.89
CA PRO A 21 -0.10 15.93 15.42
C PRO A 21 -1.32 15.45 16.21
N PRO A 22 -2.32 16.31 16.44
CA PRO A 22 -3.52 15.93 17.19
C PRO A 22 -4.22 14.75 16.49
N PRO A 23 -4.86 13.85 17.25
CA PRO A 23 -5.60 12.73 16.70
C PRO A 23 -6.63 13.20 15.68
N ALA A 24 -6.80 12.46 14.58
CA ALA A 24 -7.81 12.78 13.59
C ALA A 24 -9.22 12.76 14.24
N PRO A 25 -10.09 13.73 13.91
CA PRO A 25 -11.48 13.66 14.30
C PRO A 25 -12.11 12.36 13.80
N LEU A 26 -12.92 11.71 14.64
CA LEU A 26 -13.55 10.43 14.28
C LEU A 26 -14.46 10.59 13.07
N ILE A 27 -15.21 11.69 13.02
CA ILE A 27 -16.11 12.04 11.92
C ILE A 27 -15.74 13.45 11.48
N ASP A 28 -15.35 13.61 10.22
CA ASP A 28 -15.03 14.89 9.59
C ASP A 28 -15.80 15.03 8.27
N VAL A 29 -17.04 15.50 8.38
CA VAL A 29 -17.93 15.69 7.22
C VAL A 29 -17.46 16.80 6.29
N GLU A 30 -16.62 17.73 6.77
CA GLU A 30 -16.10 18.80 5.95
C GLU A 30 -15.16 18.28 4.86
N GLU A 31 -14.55 17.10 5.04
CA GLU A 31 -13.71 16.47 4.01
C GLU A 31 -14.46 16.23 2.69
N LEU A 32 -15.77 15.97 2.75
CA LEU A 32 -16.60 15.74 1.56
C LEU A 32 -16.75 16.99 0.68
N THR A 33 -16.48 18.17 1.22
CA THR A 33 -16.52 19.44 0.47
C THR A 33 -15.20 19.74 -0.23
N LYS A 34 -14.11 19.04 0.13
CA LYS A 34 -12.75 19.36 -0.31
C LYS A 34 -12.40 18.61 -1.59
N TRP A 35 -11.95 19.32 -2.63
CA TRP A 35 -11.51 18.68 -3.88
C TRP A 35 -10.32 17.74 -3.70
N SER A 36 -9.43 18.03 -2.75
CA SER A 36 -8.31 17.16 -2.42
C SER A 36 -8.74 15.78 -1.91
N PHE A 37 -9.92 15.67 -1.30
CA PHE A 37 -10.49 14.38 -0.89
C PHE A 37 -10.79 13.49 -2.10
N TYR A 38 -11.51 14.02 -3.10
CA TYR A 38 -11.82 13.27 -4.31
C TYR A 38 -10.57 12.91 -5.13
N ARG A 39 -9.58 13.81 -5.20
CA ARG A 39 -8.28 13.50 -5.81
C ARG A 39 -7.58 12.34 -5.10
N ALA A 40 -7.64 12.29 -3.78
CA ALA A 40 -7.09 11.18 -3.00
C ALA A 40 -7.85 9.87 -3.25
N LEU A 41 -9.19 9.90 -3.38
CA LEU A 41 -9.97 8.71 -3.75
C LEU A 41 -9.62 8.17 -5.12
N ILE A 42 -9.44 9.06 -6.10
CA ILE A 42 -9.01 8.68 -7.46
C ILE A 42 -7.61 8.06 -7.40
N ALA A 43 -6.69 8.63 -6.61
CA ALA A 43 -5.35 8.10 -6.45
C ALA A 43 -5.36 6.67 -5.86
N GLU A 44 -6.13 6.42 -4.79
CA GLU A 44 -6.29 5.08 -4.21
C GLU A 44 -6.91 4.09 -5.22
N PHE A 45 -7.96 4.50 -5.94
CA PHE A 45 -8.59 3.67 -6.97
C PHE A 45 -7.60 3.28 -8.08
N VAL A 46 -6.90 4.27 -8.66
CA VAL A 46 -5.96 4.04 -9.78
C VAL A 46 -4.77 3.21 -9.32
N ALA A 47 -4.22 3.50 -8.14
CA ALA A 47 -3.11 2.74 -7.59
C ALA A 47 -3.50 1.28 -7.36
N THR A 48 -4.64 1.00 -6.72
CA THR A 48 -5.08 -0.38 -6.51
C THR A 48 -5.44 -1.08 -7.83
N LEU A 49 -5.99 -0.38 -8.82
CA LEU A 49 -6.20 -0.90 -10.17
C LEU A 49 -4.89 -1.37 -10.80
N LEU A 50 -3.87 -0.51 -10.82
CA LEU A 50 -2.57 -0.84 -11.39
C LEU A 50 -1.88 -1.97 -10.62
N PHE A 51 -1.98 -1.95 -9.29
CA PHE A 51 -1.45 -2.99 -8.41
C PHE A 51 -2.00 -4.37 -8.78
N LEU A 52 -3.33 -4.52 -8.86
CA LEU A 52 -3.95 -5.80 -9.18
C LEU A 52 -3.73 -6.20 -10.65
N TYR A 53 -3.81 -5.24 -11.59
CA TYR A 53 -3.55 -5.52 -12.99
C TYR A 53 -2.17 -6.14 -13.23
N VAL A 54 -1.11 -5.52 -12.68
CA VAL A 54 0.27 -5.99 -12.88
C VAL A 54 0.54 -7.31 -12.16
N THR A 55 0.12 -7.43 -10.89
CA THR A 55 0.39 -8.62 -10.08
C THR A 55 -0.37 -9.85 -10.60
N VAL A 56 -1.65 -9.69 -10.96
CA VAL A 56 -2.46 -10.80 -11.49
C VAL A 56 -1.95 -11.26 -12.85
N LEU A 57 -1.56 -10.35 -13.76
CA LEU A 57 -0.95 -10.74 -15.04
C LEU A 57 0.41 -11.41 -14.84
N THR A 58 1.20 -11.00 -13.85
CA THR A 58 2.47 -11.67 -13.52
C THR A 58 2.23 -13.11 -13.07
N ILE A 59 1.23 -13.34 -12.20
CA ILE A 59 0.84 -14.69 -11.77
C ILE A 59 0.43 -15.53 -12.98
N ILE A 60 -0.52 -15.03 -13.80
CA ILE A 60 -1.05 -15.77 -14.95
C ILE A 60 0.05 -16.05 -15.98
N GLY A 61 0.91 -15.06 -16.25
CA GLY A 61 2.05 -15.20 -17.16
C GLY A 61 3.02 -16.27 -16.69
N TYR A 62 3.38 -16.28 -15.40
CA TYR A 62 4.21 -17.33 -14.81
C TYR A 62 3.54 -18.70 -14.90
N SER A 63 2.28 -18.82 -14.46
CA SER A 63 1.56 -20.10 -14.48
C SER A 63 1.41 -20.67 -15.90
N HIS A 64 1.31 -19.82 -16.91
CA HIS A 64 1.27 -20.26 -18.30
C HIS A 64 2.64 -20.72 -18.80
N GLN A 65 3.69 -19.93 -18.58
CA GLN A 65 5.06 -20.24 -19.01
C GLN A 65 5.61 -21.50 -18.35
N SER A 66 5.22 -21.74 -17.09
CA SER A 66 5.68 -22.88 -16.29
C SER A 66 4.83 -24.15 -16.42
N ASP A 67 3.80 -24.19 -17.28
CA ASP A 67 2.92 -25.35 -17.46
C ASP A 67 3.35 -26.23 -18.65
N PRO A 68 4.00 -27.39 -18.42
CA PRO A 68 4.43 -28.28 -19.51
C PRO A 68 3.25 -28.85 -20.32
N LYS A 69 2.05 -28.92 -19.72
CA LYS A 69 0.84 -29.38 -20.41
C LYS A 69 0.26 -28.32 -21.36
N ALA A 70 0.72 -27.07 -21.27
CA ALA A 70 0.39 -25.99 -22.18
C ALA A 70 1.51 -25.67 -23.18
N GLY A 71 2.56 -26.49 -23.24
CA GLY A 71 3.75 -26.22 -24.05
C GLY A 71 4.76 -25.28 -23.41
N GLY A 72 4.59 -24.97 -22.12
CA GLY A 72 5.60 -24.28 -21.31
C GLY A 72 6.75 -25.21 -20.90
N THR A 73 7.75 -24.66 -20.22
CA THR A 73 8.88 -25.42 -19.70
C THR A 73 8.88 -25.36 -18.17
N ASP A 74 9.12 -26.50 -17.52
CA ASP A 74 9.19 -26.55 -16.07
C ASP A 74 10.32 -25.64 -15.56
N CYS A 75 10.07 -24.90 -14.48
CA CYS A 75 10.94 -23.85 -13.94
C CYS A 75 11.20 -22.63 -14.86
N ASP A 76 10.47 -22.46 -15.96
CA ASP A 76 10.57 -21.26 -16.82
C ASP A 76 9.75 -20.08 -16.26
N GLY A 77 10.02 -18.88 -16.79
CA GLY A 77 9.39 -17.63 -16.41
C GLY A 77 10.02 -16.97 -15.18
N VAL A 78 9.27 -16.08 -14.53
CA VAL A 78 9.79 -15.22 -13.43
C VAL A 78 9.92 -15.94 -12.09
N GLY A 79 9.40 -17.17 -11.97
CA GLY A 79 9.34 -17.91 -10.71
C GLY A 79 8.43 -17.29 -9.66
N ILE A 80 8.21 -18.03 -8.56
CA ILE A 80 7.48 -17.52 -7.39
C ILE A 80 8.19 -16.31 -6.77
N LEU A 81 9.53 -16.25 -6.88
CA LEU A 81 10.32 -15.10 -6.46
C LEU A 81 9.95 -13.84 -7.26
N GLY A 82 9.78 -13.94 -8.58
CA GLY A 82 9.35 -12.82 -9.41
C GLY A 82 7.93 -12.37 -9.10
N ILE A 83 7.02 -13.29 -8.76
CA ILE A 83 5.69 -12.95 -8.26
C ILE A 83 5.80 -12.14 -6.96
N ALA A 84 6.58 -12.60 -5.98
CA ALA A 84 6.78 -11.88 -4.72
C ALA A 84 7.36 -10.47 -4.95
N TRP A 85 8.30 -10.32 -5.88
CA TRP A 85 8.82 -9.02 -6.30
C TRP A 85 7.78 -8.13 -6.97
N ALA A 86 6.88 -8.69 -7.79
CA ALA A 86 5.80 -7.90 -8.40
C ALA A 86 4.87 -7.31 -7.32
N PHE A 87 4.51 -8.07 -6.30
CA PHE A 87 3.70 -7.56 -5.19
C PHE A 87 4.43 -6.48 -4.38
N GLY A 88 5.63 -6.78 -3.88
CA GLY A 88 6.39 -5.83 -3.06
C GLY A 88 6.83 -4.58 -3.83
N GLY A 89 7.32 -4.77 -5.06
CA GLY A 89 7.78 -3.71 -5.94
C GLY A 89 6.65 -2.77 -6.38
N MET A 90 5.48 -3.29 -6.73
CA MET A 90 4.34 -2.44 -7.06
C MET A 90 3.85 -1.63 -5.86
N ILE A 91 3.79 -2.22 -4.65
CA ILE A 91 3.46 -1.45 -3.45
C ILE A 91 4.49 -0.35 -3.22
N PHE A 92 5.79 -0.66 -3.29
CA PHE A 92 6.84 0.34 -3.14
C PHE A 92 6.68 1.53 -4.10
N ILE A 93 6.50 1.26 -5.40
CA ILE A 93 6.34 2.29 -6.44
C ILE A 93 5.07 3.10 -6.19
N LEU A 94 3.94 2.43 -5.99
CA LEU A 94 2.64 3.11 -5.90
C LEU A 94 2.50 3.90 -4.60
N VAL A 95 3.00 3.40 -3.48
CA VAL A 95 3.07 4.16 -2.22
C VAL A 95 3.92 5.41 -2.44
N TYR A 96 5.09 5.30 -3.08
CA TYR A 96 5.93 6.45 -3.40
C TYR A 96 5.18 7.49 -4.25
N CYS A 97 4.45 7.06 -5.28
CA CYS A 97 3.68 7.95 -6.15
C CYS A 97 2.48 8.62 -5.45
N THR A 98 1.85 7.94 -4.49
CA THR A 98 0.57 8.37 -3.91
C THR A 98 0.64 8.87 -2.48
N ALA A 99 1.76 8.69 -1.77
CA ALA A 99 1.96 9.13 -0.40
C ALA A 99 1.66 10.62 -0.21
N GLY A 100 2.12 11.48 -1.13
CA GLY A 100 1.87 12.92 -1.09
C GLY A 100 0.48 13.37 -1.57
N ILE A 101 -0.39 12.43 -1.97
CA ILE A 101 -1.74 12.74 -2.47
C ILE A 101 -2.81 12.14 -1.56
N SER A 102 -2.77 10.82 -1.36
CA SER A 102 -3.75 10.07 -0.56
C SER A 102 -3.22 9.59 0.79
N GLY A 103 -1.90 9.56 0.97
CA GLY A 103 -1.23 8.84 2.05
C GLY A 103 -0.72 7.46 1.62
N GLY A 104 -1.03 7.01 0.40
CA GLY A 104 -0.51 5.77 -0.19
C GLY A 104 -0.92 4.52 0.56
N HIS A 105 -2.22 4.33 0.80
CA HIS A 105 -2.70 3.19 1.57
C HIS A 105 -2.77 1.92 0.72
N ILE A 106 -3.47 1.98 -0.42
CA ILE A 106 -3.62 0.95 -1.46
C ILE A 106 -4.24 -0.38 -0.95
N ASN A 107 -4.48 -0.49 0.36
CA ASN A 107 -4.90 -1.68 1.06
C ASN A 107 -5.94 -1.33 2.16
N PRO A 108 -7.09 -2.03 2.19
CA PRO A 108 -8.11 -1.82 3.21
C PRO A 108 -7.63 -2.08 4.65
N ALA A 109 -6.78 -3.08 4.87
CA ALA A 109 -6.25 -3.40 6.20
C ALA A 109 -5.30 -2.31 6.71
N VAL A 110 -4.50 -1.71 5.82
CA VAL A 110 -3.65 -0.55 6.14
C VAL A 110 -4.52 0.66 6.51
N THR A 111 -5.54 0.94 5.71
CA THR A 111 -6.50 2.02 5.97
C THR A 111 -7.21 1.82 7.31
N PHE A 112 -7.64 0.59 7.59
CA PHE A 112 -8.30 0.25 8.84
C PHE A 112 -7.36 0.40 10.04
N GLY A 113 -6.11 -0.08 9.93
CA GLY A 113 -5.09 0.08 10.95
C GLY A 113 -4.88 1.56 11.30
N LEU A 114 -4.67 2.41 10.29
CA LEU A 114 -4.50 3.86 10.47
C LEU A 114 -5.75 4.55 11.04
N PHE A 115 -6.95 4.07 10.70
CA PHE A 115 -8.19 4.53 11.34
C PHE A 115 -8.23 4.19 12.84
N VAL A 116 -7.93 2.94 13.21
CA VAL A 116 -7.85 2.51 14.62
C VAL A 116 -6.77 3.32 15.37
N GLY A 117 -5.64 3.60 14.72
CA GLY A 117 -4.58 4.47 15.23
C GLY A 117 -4.93 5.97 15.26
N ARG A 118 -6.16 6.35 14.93
CA ARG A 118 -6.65 7.74 14.84
C ARG A 118 -5.81 8.65 13.95
N LYS A 119 -5.21 8.08 12.90
CA LYS A 119 -4.47 8.82 11.86
C LYS A 119 -5.37 9.20 10.67
N VAL A 120 -6.54 8.57 10.54
CA VAL A 120 -7.53 8.81 9.46
C VAL A 120 -8.95 8.86 10.03
N SER A 121 -9.81 9.71 9.46
CA SER A 121 -11.24 9.83 9.83
C SER A 121 -12.04 8.60 9.36
N LEU A 122 -13.17 8.31 10.00
CA LEU A 122 -14.05 7.21 9.60
C LEU A 122 -14.54 7.36 8.15
N ILE A 123 -14.90 8.59 7.77
CA ILE A 123 -15.41 8.91 6.43
C ILE A 123 -14.34 8.56 5.40
N ARG A 124 -13.12 9.09 5.56
CA ARG A 124 -12.01 8.79 4.66
C ARG A 124 -11.69 7.31 4.61
N ALA A 125 -11.69 6.61 5.75
CA ALA A 125 -11.43 5.18 5.81
C ALA A 125 -12.42 4.38 4.96
N VAL A 126 -13.73 4.64 5.11
CA VAL A 126 -14.79 3.94 4.37
C VAL A 126 -14.66 4.20 2.86
N PHE A 127 -14.49 5.45 2.45
CA PHE A 127 -14.37 5.79 1.02
C PHE A 127 -13.07 5.25 0.40
N TYR A 128 -11.97 5.22 1.14
CA TYR A 128 -10.72 4.61 0.68
C TYR A 128 -10.89 3.11 0.47
N MET A 129 -11.48 2.39 1.42
CA MET A 129 -11.73 0.94 1.28
C MET A 129 -12.64 0.63 0.09
N ALA A 130 -13.66 1.47 -0.15
CA ALA A 130 -14.52 1.35 -1.32
C ALA A 130 -13.74 1.60 -2.63
N ALA A 131 -12.93 2.66 -2.68
CA ALA A 131 -12.10 2.99 -3.85
C ALA A 131 -11.06 1.89 -4.15
N GLN A 132 -10.39 1.37 -3.12
CA GLN A 132 -9.44 0.26 -3.23
C GLN A 132 -10.13 -1.01 -3.74
N SER A 133 -11.29 -1.36 -3.20
CA SER A 133 -12.05 -2.53 -3.63
C SER A 133 -12.52 -2.40 -5.09
N ALA A 134 -13.03 -1.23 -5.48
CA ALA A 134 -13.41 -0.97 -6.87
C ALA A 134 -12.21 -1.01 -7.81
N GLY A 135 -11.08 -0.41 -7.42
CA GLY A 135 -9.83 -0.45 -8.17
C GLY A 135 -9.34 -1.88 -8.38
N ALA A 136 -9.33 -2.70 -7.33
CA ALA A 136 -8.94 -4.10 -7.39
C ALA A 136 -9.82 -4.90 -8.38
N ILE A 137 -11.15 -4.71 -8.33
CA ILE A 137 -12.08 -5.34 -9.27
C ILE A 137 -11.78 -4.92 -10.71
N CYS A 138 -11.57 -3.63 -10.96
CA CYS A 138 -11.24 -3.12 -12.29
C CYS A 138 -9.89 -3.66 -12.80
N GLY A 139 -8.84 -3.67 -11.96
CA GLY A 139 -7.51 -4.16 -12.33
C GLY A 139 -7.51 -5.63 -12.72
N THR A 140 -8.12 -6.47 -11.88
CA THR A 140 -8.30 -7.91 -12.17
C THR A 140 -9.23 -8.12 -13.37
N GLY A 141 -10.26 -7.29 -13.53
CA GLY A 141 -11.17 -7.31 -14.68
C GLY A 141 -10.45 -7.03 -16.00
N LEU A 142 -9.52 -6.06 -16.03
CA LEU A 142 -8.67 -5.78 -17.19
C LEU A 142 -7.75 -6.96 -17.51
N ALA A 143 -7.13 -7.57 -16.51
CA ALA A 143 -6.31 -8.76 -16.70
C ALA A 143 -7.13 -9.91 -17.33
N LYS A 144 -8.35 -10.14 -16.84
CA LYS A 144 -9.29 -11.10 -17.44
C LYS A 144 -9.70 -10.72 -18.86
N GLY A 145 -9.92 -9.43 -19.13
CA GLY A 145 -10.29 -8.93 -20.46
C GLY A 145 -9.24 -9.22 -21.53
N PHE A 146 -7.96 -9.07 -21.19
CA PHE A 146 -6.85 -9.31 -22.13
C PHE A 146 -6.49 -10.79 -22.30
N GLN A 147 -6.62 -11.61 -21.25
CA GLN A 147 -6.15 -12.99 -21.26
C GLN A 147 -7.19 -13.98 -20.71
N LYS A 148 -8.46 -13.84 -21.11
CA LYS A 148 -9.59 -14.60 -20.52
C LYS A 148 -9.34 -16.11 -20.41
N ALA A 149 -8.86 -16.75 -21.47
CA ALA A 149 -8.64 -18.19 -21.49
C ALA A 149 -7.57 -18.64 -20.47
N TYR A 150 -6.47 -17.90 -20.38
CA TYR A 150 -5.41 -18.16 -19.40
C TYR A 150 -5.86 -17.81 -17.98
N PHE A 151 -6.57 -16.69 -17.82
CA PHE A 151 -7.13 -16.25 -16.54
C PHE A 151 -8.03 -17.33 -15.93
N ASP A 152 -9.00 -17.83 -16.70
CA ASP A 152 -9.95 -18.84 -16.21
C ASP A 152 -9.25 -20.19 -15.95
N ARG A 153 -8.20 -20.54 -16.72
CA ARG A 153 -7.44 -21.79 -16.54
C ARG A 153 -6.54 -21.77 -15.30
N TYR A 154 -5.88 -20.64 -15.01
CA TYR A 154 -4.86 -20.54 -13.96
C TYR A 154 -5.38 -19.88 -12.67
N GLY A 155 -6.69 -19.95 -12.41
CA GLY A 155 -7.29 -19.53 -11.14
C GLY A 155 -7.40 -18.01 -10.93
N GLY A 156 -7.11 -17.20 -11.95
CA GLY A 156 -7.35 -15.76 -11.95
C GLY A 156 -6.59 -14.94 -10.91
N GLY A 157 -5.50 -15.49 -10.35
CA GLY A 157 -4.74 -14.84 -9.27
C GLY A 157 -5.51 -14.74 -7.95
N ALA A 158 -6.51 -15.58 -7.73
CA ALA A 158 -7.31 -15.58 -6.49
C ALA A 158 -6.56 -16.26 -5.33
N ASN A 159 -6.74 -15.72 -4.12
CA ASN A 159 -6.24 -16.34 -2.89
C ASN A 159 -7.20 -17.46 -2.44
N PHE A 160 -6.65 -18.61 -2.07
CA PHE A 160 -7.40 -19.74 -1.50
C PHE A 160 -6.52 -20.53 -0.53
N VAL A 161 -7.15 -21.36 0.31
CA VAL A 161 -6.41 -22.27 1.19
C VAL A 161 -5.87 -23.42 0.36
N HIS A 162 -4.55 -23.52 0.25
CA HIS A 162 -3.90 -24.59 -0.50
C HIS A 162 -4.17 -25.96 0.14
N ASP A 163 -4.27 -27.00 -0.68
CA ASP A 163 -4.41 -28.38 -0.22
C ASP A 163 -3.29 -28.76 0.75
N GLY A 164 -3.65 -29.48 1.81
CA GLY A 164 -2.74 -29.82 2.91
C GLY A 164 -2.78 -28.85 4.10
N TYR A 165 -3.44 -27.71 3.97
CA TYR A 165 -3.63 -26.76 5.08
C TYR A 165 -5.09 -26.65 5.51
N ASN A 166 -5.32 -26.45 6.81
CA ASN A 166 -6.66 -26.14 7.32
C ASN A 166 -6.90 -24.62 7.37
N LYS A 167 -8.17 -24.23 7.51
CA LYS A 167 -8.59 -22.81 7.55
C LYS A 167 -7.97 -22.03 8.71
N GLY A 168 -7.73 -22.68 9.85
CA GLY A 168 -7.11 -22.06 11.02
C GLY A 168 -5.65 -21.67 10.76
N THR A 169 -4.89 -22.54 10.10
CA THR A 169 -3.50 -22.27 9.69
C THR A 169 -3.45 -21.11 8.69
N ALA A 170 -4.32 -21.13 7.67
CA ALA A 170 -4.39 -20.05 6.70
C ALA A 170 -4.75 -18.70 7.36
N LEU A 171 -5.75 -18.70 8.25
CA LEU A 171 -6.12 -17.50 9.01
C LEU A 171 -4.96 -16.97 9.87
N GLY A 172 -4.25 -17.86 10.57
CA GLY A 172 -3.09 -17.48 11.38
C GLY A 172 -1.98 -16.85 10.55
N ALA A 173 -1.70 -17.41 9.36
CA ALA A 173 -0.71 -16.86 8.45
C ALA A 173 -1.09 -15.45 7.95
N GLU A 174 -2.35 -15.24 7.54
CA GLU A 174 -2.87 -13.94 7.09
C GLU A 174 -2.82 -12.88 8.22
N ILE A 175 -3.14 -13.26 9.46
CA ILE A 175 -3.06 -12.36 10.62
C ILE A 175 -1.62 -11.90 10.85
N ILE A 176 -0.66 -12.84 10.88
CA ILE A 176 0.75 -12.51 11.14
C ILE A 176 1.34 -11.68 9.98
N GLY A 177 1.05 -12.07 8.73
CA GLY A 177 1.51 -11.34 7.55
C GLY A 177 0.97 -9.90 7.51
N THR A 178 -0.32 -9.73 7.77
CA THR A 178 -0.95 -8.40 7.84
C THR A 178 -0.42 -7.58 9.03
N PHE A 179 -0.16 -8.21 10.17
CA PHE A 179 0.45 -7.54 11.32
C PHE A 179 1.81 -6.95 10.96
N VAL A 180 2.69 -7.73 10.31
CA VAL A 180 4.00 -7.24 9.86
C VAL A 180 3.85 -6.04 8.93
N LEU A 181 2.97 -6.15 7.92
CA LEU A 181 2.69 -5.06 6.99
C LEU A 181 2.23 -3.78 7.70
N VAL A 182 1.22 -3.86 8.56
CA VAL A 182 0.63 -2.70 9.24
C VAL A 182 1.59 -2.12 10.28
N TYR A 183 2.33 -2.97 11.01
CA TYR A 183 3.40 -2.54 11.90
C TYR A 183 4.44 -1.70 11.14
N THR A 184 4.92 -2.19 9.99
CA THR A 184 5.85 -1.45 9.14
C THR A 184 5.28 -0.11 8.67
N VAL A 185 3.99 -0.04 8.31
CA VAL A 185 3.34 1.23 7.94
C VAL A 185 3.36 2.23 9.10
N PHE A 186 3.00 1.80 10.31
CA PHE A 186 3.06 2.67 11.49
C PHE A 186 4.48 3.14 11.79
N SER A 187 5.49 2.27 11.66
CA SER A 187 6.89 2.65 11.84
C SER A 187 7.42 3.59 10.75
N ALA A 188 6.89 3.49 9.53
CA ALA A 188 7.27 4.34 8.40
C ALA A 188 6.49 5.66 8.34
N THR A 189 5.48 5.85 9.20
CA THR A 189 4.69 7.08 9.21
C THR A 189 5.53 8.23 9.76
N ASP A 190 5.75 9.27 8.95
CA ASP A 190 6.49 10.46 9.37
C ASP A 190 5.59 11.40 10.19
N PRO A 191 5.86 11.60 11.49
CA PRO A 191 5.06 12.47 12.35
C PRO A 191 5.19 13.96 12.00
N LYS A 192 6.18 14.34 11.18
CA LYS A 192 6.44 15.72 10.76
C LYS A 192 5.90 16.06 9.37
N ARG A 193 5.38 15.09 8.62
CA ARG A 193 4.92 15.30 7.24
C ARG A 193 3.54 14.69 7.05
N ASN A 194 2.57 15.51 6.70
CA ASN A 194 1.23 15.04 6.34
C ASN A 194 1.09 14.99 4.82
N ALA A 195 0.22 14.11 4.30
CA ALA A 195 -0.12 14.08 2.88
C ALA A 195 -0.65 15.44 2.35
N ARG A 196 -1.15 16.31 3.25
CA ARG A 196 -1.56 17.70 2.92
C ARG A 196 -0.39 18.66 2.70
N ASP A 197 0.82 18.34 3.15
CA ASP A 197 2.01 19.17 2.96
C ASP A 197 2.65 18.84 1.61
N SER A 198 1.94 19.18 0.54
CA SER A 198 2.40 19.02 -0.84
C SER A 198 3.52 20.03 -1.16
N HIS A 199 4.67 19.93 -0.49
CA HIS A 199 5.93 20.55 -0.93
C HIS A 199 6.71 19.55 -1.79
N VAL A 200 6.05 18.92 -2.76
CA VAL A 200 6.78 18.31 -3.87
C VAL A 200 6.94 19.41 -4.91
N PRO A 201 8.11 20.06 -5.04
CA PRO A 201 8.33 20.99 -6.13
C PRO A 201 8.37 20.17 -7.41
N VAL A 202 7.23 20.05 -8.09
CA VAL A 202 7.21 19.63 -9.49
C VAL A 202 7.36 20.90 -10.31
N SER A 203 8.59 21.43 -10.34
CA SER A 203 9.01 22.25 -11.48
C SER A 203 9.43 21.27 -12.56
N ILE A 204 8.58 21.14 -13.58
CA ILE A 204 9.01 20.75 -14.92
C ILE A 204 9.64 21.99 -15.56
#